data_AF-A0A1E7YYL6-F1
#
_entry.id   AF-A0A1E7YYL6-F1
#
_cell.length_a   1.000
_cell.length_b   1.000
_cell.length_c   1.000
_cell.angle_alpha   90.00
_cell.angle_beta   90.00
_cell.angle_gamma   90.00
#
_symmetry.space_group_name_H-M   'P 1'
#
loop_
_entity.id
_entity.type
_entity.pdbx_description
1 polymer ?
#
loop_
_entity_poly.entity_id
_entity_poly.type
_entity_poly.pdbx_seq_one_letter_code
_entity_poly.pdbx_strand_id
1 'polypeptide(L)'
;MNDIIEPVDTDDGLFHDGDPSTGAEGTIVYAKIMNALQDGIIDIQTENKNILAEAKMTPDPSKNNQLLTVIKAIATTIAATAASVAVPVGTPLAWPTATPPDGYAIMQGQTFDTAKYPKTAAAYPSGKLPDMRGQTIKGAPDGRALLSLEADGIKSHTHTATASNTDLGTKTSAAFDYETKTTSNTDLGTKATTAFDYGTKTTNSTGAHTHTYSLRDGANATSSSQPDNGGHNIGTGTTSNAGAHTHTVAIGSHTHNVVLGAHTHTVAIGAHTHAIVIGAHGHTITVAAAGNTENTVKNIAFNYIVRLA
;
A
#
# COMPACT_ATOMS: atom_id res chain seq x y z
N MET A 1 30.20 -47.20 59.04
CA MET A 1 29.25 -46.99 60.15
C MET A 1 28.89 -48.38 60.64
N ASN A 2 29.10 -48.65 61.93
CA ASN A 2 28.72 -49.93 62.51
C ASN A 2 27.20 -50.01 62.64
N ASP A 3 26.67 -51.21 62.75
CA ASP A 3 25.27 -51.37 63.13
C ASP A 3 25.02 -50.82 64.55
N ILE A 4 23.75 -50.68 64.93
CA ILE A 4 23.36 -50.30 66.29
C ILE A 4 24.03 -51.26 67.26
N ILE A 5 24.74 -50.72 68.26
CA ILE A 5 25.38 -51.53 69.29
C ILE A 5 24.29 -52.24 70.11
N GLU A 6 24.51 -53.52 70.39
CA GLU A 6 23.63 -54.27 71.29
C GLU A 6 23.76 -53.68 72.72
N PRO A 7 22.63 -53.50 73.44
CA PRO A 7 22.68 -53.13 74.85
C PRO A 7 23.53 -54.13 75.65
N VAL A 8 24.01 -53.70 76.83
CA VAL A 8 24.70 -54.59 77.76
C VAL A 8 23.84 -55.83 78.08
N ASP A 9 24.49 -56.99 78.18
CA ASP A 9 23.87 -58.29 78.42
C ASP A 9 23.43 -58.45 79.88
N THR A 10 22.36 -57.74 80.24
CA THR A 10 21.62 -57.85 81.51
C THR A 10 20.13 -58.04 81.21
N ASP A 11 19.37 -58.55 82.19
CA ASP A 11 17.94 -58.85 82.02
C ASP A 11 17.12 -57.64 81.55
N ASP A 12 17.54 -56.42 81.92
CA ASP A 12 16.89 -55.16 81.53
C ASP A 12 17.69 -54.34 80.50
N GLY A 13 18.84 -54.84 80.03
CA GLY A 13 19.71 -54.15 79.08
C GLY A 13 20.44 -52.93 79.65
N LEU A 14 20.48 -52.77 80.98
CA LEU A 14 21.13 -51.67 81.69
C LEU A 14 22.31 -52.14 82.53
N PHE A 15 23.32 -51.28 82.64
CA PHE A 15 24.40 -51.41 83.61
C PHE A 15 23.85 -51.26 85.03
N HIS A 16 24.44 -51.98 85.98
CA HIS A 16 24.14 -51.92 87.40
C HIS A 16 25.41 -51.66 88.23
N ASP A 17 25.27 -50.86 89.29
CA ASP A 17 26.34 -50.68 90.26
C ASP A 17 26.47 -51.96 91.11
N GLY A 18 27.69 -52.28 91.52
CA GLY A 18 27.94 -53.50 92.30
C GLY A 18 27.39 -53.38 93.71
N ASP A 19 26.89 -54.50 94.24
CA ASP A 19 26.42 -54.60 95.62
C ASP A 19 27.24 -55.64 96.40
N PRO A 20 28.19 -55.20 97.24
CA PRO A 20 29.03 -56.08 98.04
C PRO A 20 28.26 -56.93 99.07
N SER A 21 27.02 -56.55 99.40
CA SER A 21 26.21 -57.26 100.40
C SER A 21 25.49 -58.49 99.83
N THR A 22 25.25 -58.50 98.52
CA THR A 22 24.62 -59.60 97.78
C THR A 22 25.61 -60.38 96.91
N GLY A 23 26.86 -59.89 96.81
CA GLY A 23 27.89 -60.47 95.96
C GLY A 23 27.71 -60.14 94.47
N ALA A 24 26.82 -59.20 94.15
CA ALA A 24 26.60 -58.74 92.78
C ALA A 24 27.81 -57.91 92.32
N GLU A 25 28.56 -58.43 91.36
CA GLU A 25 29.63 -57.68 90.71
C GLU A 25 29.03 -56.58 89.83
N GLY A 26 29.59 -55.38 89.88
CA GLY A 26 29.15 -54.26 89.04
C GLY A 26 30.30 -53.57 88.33
N THR A 27 29.98 -52.57 87.50
CA THR A 27 30.97 -51.88 86.69
C THR A 27 31.87 -50.96 87.54
N ILE A 28 33.15 -50.83 87.15
CA ILE A 28 34.11 -49.91 87.81
C ILE A 28 33.65 -48.44 87.70
N VAL A 29 32.93 -48.11 86.62
CA VAL A 29 32.31 -46.82 86.38
C VAL A 29 30.85 -46.90 86.79
N TYR A 30 30.31 -45.81 87.36
CA TYR A 30 28.91 -45.76 87.78
C TYR A 30 27.95 -46.12 86.64
N ALA A 31 27.03 -47.04 86.92
CA ALA A 31 25.99 -47.51 86.03
C ALA A 31 25.19 -46.38 85.39
N LYS A 32 24.88 -45.33 86.17
CA LYS A 32 24.22 -44.12 85.66
C LYS A 32 24.93 -43.50 84.47
N ILE A 33 26.27 -43.42 84.50
CA ILE A 33 27.07 -42.83 83.42
C ILE A 33 27.13 -43.78 82.23
N MET A 34 27.31 -45.07 82.49
CA MET A 34 27.40 -46.09 81.44
C MET A 34 26.08 -46.25 80.68
N ASN A 35 24.94 -46.24 81.38
CA ASN A 35 23.60 -46.23 80.77
C ASN A 35 23.39 -44.99 79.91
N ALA A 36 23.71 -43.80 80.43
CA ALA A 36 23.59 -42.57 79.64
C ALA A 36 24.48 -42.58 78.38
N LEU A 37 25.68 -43.17 78.45
CA LEU A 37 26.57 -43.32 77.30
C LEU A 37 26.03 -44.33 76.28
N GLN A 38 25.56 -45.49 76.75
CA GLN A 38 24.94 -46.51 75.91
C GLN A 38 23.73 -45.95 75.17
N ASP A 39 22.80 -45.33 75.90
CA ASP A 39 21.60 -44.71 75.35
C ASP A 39 21.96 -43.67 74.30
N GLY A 40 22.90 -42.77 74.60
CA GLY A 40 23.36 -41.75 73.65
C GLY A 40 24.01 -42.32 72.38
N ILE A 41 24.77 -43.41 72.49
CA ILE A 41 25.37 -44.07 71.31
C ILE A 41 24.29 -44.74 70.47
N ILE A 42 23.38 -45.48 71.10
CA ILE A 42 22.27 -46.17 70.41
C ILE A 42 21.39 -45.14 69.70
N ASP A 43 21.06 -44.02 70.35
CA ASP A 43 20.27 -42.94 69.76
C ASP A 43 20.95 -42.35 68.52
N ILE A 44 22.23 -41.98 68.61
CA ILE A 44 22.99 -41.44 67.46
C ILE A 44 23.10 -42.47 66.33
N GLN A 45 23.33 -43.74 66.64
CA GLN A 45 23.39 -44.80 65.63
C GLN A 45 22.02 -45.01 64.96
N THR A 46 20.94 -44.92 65.72
CA THR A 46 19.57 -45.03 65.22
C THR A 46 19.24 -43.89 64.26
N GLU A 47 19.53 -42.63 64.64
CA GLU A 47 19.30 -41.47 63.77
C GLU A 47 20.11 -41.57 62.47
N ASN A 48 21.40 -41.91 62.57
CA ASN A 48 22.25 -42.09 61.39
C ASN A 48 21.76 -43.24 60.49
N LYS A 49 21.23 -44.32 61.06
CA LYS A 49 20.69 -45.45 60.30
C LYS A 49 19.38 -45.08 59.59
N ASN A 50 18.54 -44.26 60.22
CA ASN A 50 17.34 -43.69 59.58
C ASN A 50 17.70 -42.81 58.38
N ILE A 51 18.75 -41.99 58.49
CA ILE A 51 19.26 -41.19 57.36
C ILE A 51 19.69 -42.11 56.22
N LEU A 52 20.46 -43.17 56.51
CA LEU A 52 20.88 -44.16 55.51
C LEU A 52 19.70 -44.87 54.84
N ALA A 53 18.67 -45.22 55.61
CA ALA A 53 17.47 -45.90 55.12
C ALA A 53 16.68 -45.03 54.12
N GLU A 54 16.63 -43.71 54.31
CA GLU A 54 15.99 -42.78 53.37
C GLU A 54 16.61 -42.88 51.97
N ALA A 55 17.93 -43.07 51.89
CA ALA A 55 18.65 -43.31 50.64
C ALA A 55 18.73 -44.80 50.25
N LYS A 56 17.97 -45.67 50.91
CA LYS A 56 17.98 -47.14 50.72
C LYS A 56 19.37 -47.77 50.87
N MET A 57 20.19 -47.20 51.74
CA MET A 57 21.53 -47.71 52.08
C MET A 57 21.49 -48.44 53.42
N THR A 58 22.23 -49.53 53.54
CA THR A 58 22.43 -50.25 54.80
C THR A 58 23.80 -49.90 55.40
N PRO A 59 23.95 -49.82 56.73
CA PRO A 59 25.25 -49.58 57.36
C PRO A 59 26.29 -50.65 56.97
N ASP A 60 27.43 -50.18 56.48
CA ASP A 60 28.59 -50.99 56.12
C ASP A 60 29.79 -50.62 57.02
N PRO A 61 30.21 -51.49 57.94
CA PRO A 61 31.34 -51.22 58.83
C PRO A 61 32.65 -50.93 58.08
N SER A 62 32.82 -51.46 56.86
CA SER A 62 34.03 -51.25 56.05
C SER A 62 34.15 -49.84 55.45
N LYS A 63 33.06 -49.04 55.51
CA LYS A 63 32.99 -47.70 54.92
C LYS A 63 32.82 -46.60 55.97
N ASN A 64 33.64 -45.55 55.86
CA ASN A 64 33.65 -44.39 56.74
C ASN A 64 33.00 -43.12 56.15
N ASN A 65 32.40 -43.20 54.96
CA ASN A 65 31.84 -42.04 54.24
C ASN A 65 30.34 -42.16 53.93
N GLN A 66 29.65 -43.15 54.49
CA GLN A 66 28.26 -43.45 54.12
C GLN A 66 27.30 -42.31 54.41
N LEU A 67 27.42 -41.68 55.58
CA LEU A 67 26.57 -40.54 55.94
C LEU A 67 26.76 -39.37 54.96
N LEU A 68 28.01 -39.09 54.58
CA LEU A 68 28.32 -38.08 53.57
C LEU A 68 27.75 -38.44 52.18
N THR A 69 27.85 -39.70 51.78
CA THR A 69 27.29 -40.19 50.51
C THR A 69 25.78 -40.00 50.48
N VAL A 70 25.09 -40.35 51.55
CA VAL A 70 23.63 -40.23 51.68
C VAL A 70 23.21 -38.77 51.68
N ILE A 71 23.86 -37.90 52.46
CA ILE A 71 23.55 -36.47 52.50
C ILE A 71 23.72 -35.86 51.10
N LYS A 72 24.78 -36.22 50.37
CA LYS A 72 24.98 -35.77 48.98
C LYS A 72 23.85 -36.28 48.06
N ALA A 73 23.41 -37.53 48.20
CA ALA A 73 22.33 -38.09 47.41
C ALA A 73 20.97 -37.40 47.69
N ILE A 74 20.65 -37.17 48.97
CA ILE A 74 19.44 -36.45 49.40
C ILE A 74 19.48 -35.00 48.88
N ALA A 75 20.58 -34.28 49.08
CA ALA A 75 20.74 -32.90 48.60
C ALA A 75 20.61 -32.81 47.07
N THR A 76 21.18 -33.77 46.34
CA THR A 76 21.06 -33.85 44.87
C THR A 76 19.60 -34.07 44.45
N THR A 77 18.88 -34.94 45.16
CA THR A 77 17.47 -35.23 44.90
C THR A 77 16.59 -34.01 45.17
N ILE A 78 16.82 -33.30 46.28
CA ILE A 78 16.12 -32.05 46.61
C ILE A 78 16.40 -30.99 45.54
N ALA A 79 17.67 -30.79 45.15
CA ALA A 79 18.04 -29.82 44.13
C ALA A 79 17.41 -30.14 42.76
N ALA A 80 17.41 -31.41 42.35
CA ALA A 80 16.76 -31.87 41.12
C ALA A 80 15.24 -31.64 41.16
N THR A 81 14.61 -31.89 42.32
CA THR A 81 13.18 -31.66 42.52
C THR A 81 12.87 -30.17 42.44
N ALA A 82 13.60 -29.31 43.16
CA ALA A 82 13.43 -27.86 43.10
C ALA A 82 13.60 -27.30 41.67
N ALA A 83 14.61 -27.78 40.94
CA ALA A 83 14.84 -27.38 39.55
C ALA A 83 13.79 -27.92 38.56
N SER A 84 13.04 -28.97 38.91
CA SER A 84 11.95 -29.49 38.07
C SER A 84 10.67 -28.67 38.17
N VAL A 85 10.48 -27.93 39.28
CA VAL A 85 9.26 -27.15 39.55
C VAL A 85 9.33 -25.73 38.97
N ALA A 86 10.52 -25.13 38.84
CA ALA A 86 10.64 -23.74 38.37
C ALA A 86 10.45 -23.58 36.85
N VAL A 87 11.00 -24.49 36.04
CA VAL A 87 10.87 -24.49 34.57
C VAL A 87 10.80 -25.93 34.05
N PRO A 88 9.69 -26.34 33.42
CA PRO A 88 9.57 -27.69 32.86
C PRO A 88 10.65 -27.99 31.82
N VAL A 89 11.15 -29.24 31.80
CA VAL A 89 12.05 -29.73 30.74
C VAL A 89 11.36 -29.58 29.38
N GLY A 90 12.10 -29.16 28.36
CA GLY A 90 11.55 -28.89 27.04
C GLY A 90 11.07 -27.45 26.82
N THR A 91 11.07 -26.59 27.85
CA THR A 91 10.72 -25.17 27.67
C THR A 91 11.83 -24.42 26.94
N PRO A 92 11.55 -23.72 25.83
CA PRO A 92 12.51 -22.81 25.19
C PRO A 92 12.80 -21.62 26.11
N LEU A 93 14.08 -21.35 26.36
CA LEU A 93 14.55 -20.24 27.18
C LEU A 93 15.40 -19.28 26.36
N ALA A 94 15.20 -17.98 26.55
CA ALA A 94 16.03 -16.95 25.95
C ALA A 94 17.35 -16.83 26.72
N TRP A 95 18.47 -17.00 26.01
CA TRP A 95 19.82 -17.00 26.57
C TRP A 95 20.69 -15.91 25.93
N PRO A 96 21.33 -15.02 26.71
CA PRO A 96 21.97 -13.82 26.18
C PRO A 96 23.38 -14.04 25.61
N THR A 97 23.99 -15.22 25.79
CA THR A 97 25.36 -15.49 25.33
C THR A 97 25.41 -16.62 24.30
N ALA A 98 26.54 -16.74 23.60
CA ALA A 98 26.73 -17.75 22.56
C ALA A 98 26.81 -19.19 23.12
N THR A 99 27.31 -19.34 24.35
CA THR A 99 27.55 -20.66 24.96
C THR A 99 26.44 -20.97 25.97
N PRO A 100 25.63 -22.03 25.77
CA PRO A 100 24.61 -22.42 26.74
C PRO A 100 25.27 -22.97 28.03
N PRO A 101 24.59 -22.91 29.18
CA PRO A 101 25.06 -23.59 30.39
C PRO A 101 25.10 -25.12 30.22
N ASP A 102 25.86 -25.79 31.09
CA ASP A 102 25.92 -27.25 31.12
C ASP A 102 24.52 -27.87 31.30
N GLY A 103 24.24 -28.93 30.54
CA GLY A 103 22.92 -29.57 30.52
C GLY A 103 21.87 -28.88 29.64
N TYR A 104 22.24 -27.84 28.89
CA TYR A 104 21.38 -27.18 27.91
C TYR A 104 21.91 -27.33 26.48
N ALA A 105 21.00 -27.30 25.52
CA ALA A 105 21.33 -27.25 24.09
C ALA A 105 20.70 -26.03 23.43
N ILE A 106 21.40 -25.42 22.47
CA ILE A 106 20.81 -24.39 21.59
C ILE A 106 19.83 -25.07 20.63
N MET A 107 18.64 -24.50 20.42
CA MET A 107 17.58 -25.07 19.59
C MET A 107 17.76 -24.72 18.11
N GLN A 108 18.40 -25.61 17.35
CA GLN A 108 18.78 -25.38 15.94
C GLN A 108 18.28 -26.48 14.99
N GLY A 109 17.21 -27.20 15.35
CA GLY A 109 16.69 -28.27 14.50
C GLY A 109 17.43 -29.60 14.61
N GLN A 110 18.34 -29.77 15.57
CA GLN A 110 19.11 -31.00 15.70
C GLN A 110 18.31 -32.14 16.35
N THR A 111 18.69 -33.38 16.04
CA THR A 111 18.21 -34.57 16.75
C THR A 111 18.91 -34.74 18.10
N PHE A 112 18.27 -35.45 19.03
CA PHE A 112 18.86 -35.82 20.32
C PHE A 112 18.57 -37.28 20.66
N ASP A 113 19.38 -37.83 21.56
CA ASP A 113 19.19 -39.20 22.07
C ASP A 113 18.02 -39.23 23.06
N THR A 114 16.91 -39.84 22.64
CA THR A 114 15.68 -39.94 23.44
C THR A 114 15.80 -40.90 24.62
N ALA A 115 16.70 -41.89 24.55
CA ALA A 115 16.96 -42.81 25.65
C ALA A 115 17.79 -42.13 26.74
N LYS A 116 18.74 -41.29 26.36
CA LYS A 116 19.54 -40.48 27.29
C LYS A 116 18.75 -39.33 27.91
N TYR A 117 17.81 -38.74 27.17
CA TYR A 117 17.03 -37.58 27.60
C TYR A 117 15.51 -37.85 27.53
N PRO A 118 14.98 -38.74 28.39
CA PRO A 118 13.59 -39.16 28.32
C PRO A 118 12.59 -38.05 28.67
N LYS A 119 12.97 -37.08 29.52
CA LYS A 119 12.10 -35.94 29.84
C LYS A 119 12.06 -34.94 28.69
N THR A 120 13.18 -34.74 27.99
CA THR A 120 13.20 -33.97 26.75
C THR A 120 12.39 -34.66 25.65
N ALA A 121 12.46 -35.99 25.54
CA ALA A 121 11.65 -36.78 24.61
C ALA A 121 10.14 -36.67 24.88
N ALA A 122 9.73 -36.56 26.15
CA ALA A 122 8.33 -36.32 26.49
C ALA A 122 7.82 -34.96 25.95
N ALA A 123 8.67 -33.93 25.93
CA ALA A 123 8.32 -32.62 25.36
C ALA A 123 8.43 -32.60 23.81
N TYR A 124 9.39 -33.32 23.25
CA TYR A 124 9.63 -33.43 21.81
C TYR A 124 9.67 -34.90 21.35
N PRO A 125 8.51 -35.54 21.15
CA PRO A 125 8.45 -36.99 20.86
C PRO A 125 9.11 -37.40 19.54
N SER A 126 9.34 -36.46 18.63
CA SER A 126 10.06 -36.70 17.37
C SER A 126 11.55 -36.99 17.56
N GLY A 127 12.11 -36.77 18.77
CA GLY A 127 13.56 -36.83 19.00
C GLY A 127 14.33 -35.70 18.32
N LYS A 128 13.64 -34.65 17.86
CA LYS A 128 14.22 -33.49 17.16
C LYS A 128 13.75 -32.20 17.82
N LEU A 129 14.70 -31.33 18.16
CA LEU A 129 14.38 -30.00 18.66
C LEU A 129 13.88 -29.11 17.51
N PRO A 130 12.96 -28.16 17.76
CA PRO A 130 12.65 -27.10 16.82
C PRO A 130 13.89 -26.27 16.46
N ASP A 131 13.94 -25.75 15.23
CA ASP A 131 14.90 -24.70 14.87
C ASP A 131 14.29 -23.35 15.20
N MET A 132 14.82 -22.70 16.23
CA MET A 132 14.28 -21.45 16.77
C MET A 132 15.02 -20.21 16.26
N ARG A 133 16.00 -20.38 15.36
CA ARG A 133 16.73 -19.25 14.78
C ARG A 133 15.79 -18.41 13.92
N GLY A 134 15.77 -17.09 14.17
CA GLY A 134 14.86 -16.15 13.52
C GLY A 134 13.38 -16.29 13.92
N GLN A 135 13.04 -17.19 14.84
CA GLN A 135 11.65 -17.43 15.24
C GLN A 135 11.25 -16.56 16.45
N THR A 136 9.98 -16.16 16.49
CA THR A 136 9.35 -15.56 17.68
C THR A 136 8.27 -16.48 18.20
N ILE A 137 8.26 -16.75 19.52
CA ILE A 137 7.24 -17.59 20.13
C ILE A 137 5.90 -16.86 20.13
N LYS A 138 4.90 -17.48 19.51
CA LYS A 138 3.50 -17.05 19.50
C LYS A 138 2.68 -18.09 20.26
N GLY A 139 1.83 -17.63 21.18
CA GLY A 139 0.84 -18.51 21.81
C GLY A 139 -0.02 -19.18 20.74
N ALA A 140 -0.15 -20.50 20.81
CA ALA A 140 -0.91 -21.24 19.81
C ALA A 140 -2.40 -20.85 19.89
N PRO A 141 -3.00 -20.28 18.83
CA PRO A 141 -4.44 -20.07 18.79
C PRO A 141 -5.15 -21.40 18.56
N ASP A 142 -6.45 -21.43 18.84
CA ASP A 142 -7.30 -22.58 18.55
C ASP A 142 -7.20 -22.99 17.08
N GLY A 143 -7.14 -24.31 16.83
CA GLY A 143 -7.06 -24.87 15.48
C GLY A 143 -5.66 -24.85 14.85
N ARG A 144 -4.65 -24.20 15.46
CA ARG A 144 -3.27 -24.25 14.98
C ARG A 144 -2.49 -25.36 15.69
N ALA A 145 -1.86 -26.24 14.89
CA ALA A 145 -1.03 -27.31 15.43
C ALA A 145 0.17 -26.75 16.23
N LEU A 146 0.48 -27.36 17.37
CA LEU A 146 1.65 -27.00 18.17
C LEU A 146 2.93 -27.21 17.36
N LEU A 147 3.92 -26.33 17.57
CA LEU A 147 5.21 -26.31 16.87
C LEU A 147 5.13 -26.10 15.34
N SER A 148 3.96 -25.72 14.81
CA SER A 148 3.84 -25.29 13.41
C SER A 148 4.48 -23.92 13.18
N LEU A 149 5.13 -23.75 12.03
CA LEU A 149 5.69 -22.46 11.60
C LEU A 149 4.63 -21.60 10.90
N GLU A 150 4.74 -20.28 11.06
CA GLU A 150 3.94 -19.29 10.35
C GLU A 150 4.93 -18.26 9.79
N ALA A 151 4.82 -17.98 8.49
CA ALA A 151 5.62 -16.94 7.85
C ALA A 151 5.16 -15.55 8.31
N ASP A 152 6.05 -14.58 8.24
CA ASP A 152 5.72 -13.18 8.45
C ASP A 152 4.77 -12.66 7.35
N GLY A 153 3.99 -11.64 7.69
CA GLY A 153 3.01 -11.10 6.75
C GLY A 153 2.50 -9.72 7.17
N ILE A 154 2.23 -8.89 6.17
CA ILE A 154 1.62 -7.58 6.35
C ILE A 154 0.10 -7.75 6.38
N LYS A 155 -0.56 -7.09 7.34
CA LYS A 155 -2.02 -7.04 7.39
C LYS A 155 -2.56 -6.35 6.13
N SER A 156 -3.64 -6.89 5.57
CA SER A 156 -4.36 -6.28 4.44
C SER A 156 -4.69 -4.81 4.72
N HIS A 157 -4.37 -3.94 3.78
CA HIS A 157 -4.60 -2.49 3.85
C HIS A 157 -4.68 -1.86 2.44
N THR A 158 -5.10 -0.59 2.37
CA THR A 158 -5.18 0.20 1.13
C THR A 158 -4.58 1.58 1.34
N HIS A 159 -4.32 2.31 0.26
CA HIS A 159 -3.81 3.68 0.26
C HIS A 159 -4.72 4.58 -0.58
N THR A 160 -4.84 5.84 -0.17
CA THR A 160 -5.38 6.89 -1.05
C THR A 160 -4.29 7.37 -1.99
N ALA A 161 -4.63 7.60 -3.26
CA ALA A 161 -3.71 8.09 -4.28
C ALA A 161 -4.34 9.25 -5.05
N THR A 162 -3.53 10.22 -5.46
CA THR A 162 -3.94 11.38 -6.27
C THR A 162 -3.00 11.55 -7.46
N ALA A 163 -3.52 12.11 -8.55
CA ALA A 163 -2.74 12.48 -9.72
C ALA A 163 -2.68 14.02 -9.82
N SER A 164 -1.50 14.56 -10.11
CA SER A 164 -1.34 16.01 -10.31
C SER A 164 -2.00 16.47 -11.60
N ASN A 165 -2.55 17.68 -11.59
CA ASN A 165 -3.11 18.29 -12.79
C ASN A 165 -2.01 18.53 -13.83
N THR A 166 -2.31 18.24 -15.11
CA THR A 166 -1.36 18.42 -16.22
C THR A 166 -1.94 19.41 -17.23
N ASP A 167 -1.26 20.53 -17.44
CA ASP A 167 -1.58 21.48 -18.51
C ASP A 167 -0.94 21.02 -19.83
N LEU A 168 -1.75 20.81 -20.86
CA LEU A 168 -1.28 20.38 -22.19
C LEU A 168 -0.77 21.56 -23.05
N GLY A 169 -0.96 22.79 -22.58
CA GLY A 169 -0.60 24.03 -23.25
C GLY A 169 -1.44 24.34 -24.49
N THR A 170 -1.10 25.44 -25.16
CA THR A 170 -1.75 25.86 -26.42
C THR A 170 -1.19 25.11 -27.61
N LYS A 171 -2.06 24.58 -28.49
CA LYS A 171 -1.68 23.98 -29.77
C LYS A 171 -2.20 24.85 -30.91
N THR A 172 -1.35 25.13 -31.89
CA THR A 172 -1.74 25.76 -33.16
C THR A 172 -1.96 24.69 -34.21
N SER A 173 -2.99 24.82 -35.03
CA SER A 173 -3.24 23.92 -36.15
C SER A 173 -2.17 24.14 -37.23
N ALA A 174 -1.10 23.35 -37.23
CA ALA A 174 -0.07 23.39 -38.27
C ALA A 174 -0.06 22.09 -39.07
N ALA A 175 -0.19 22.25 -40.40
CA ALA A 175 0.14 21.34 -41.50
C ALA A 175 -0.36 19.87 -41.42
N PHE A 176 -1.47 19.59 -42.10
CA PHE A 176 -1.74 18.27 -42.66
C PHE A 176 -0.80 18.08 -43.86
N ASP A 177 0.25 17.27 -43.71
CA ASP A 177 1.09 16.85 -44.84
C ASP A 177 0.28 15.87 -45.69
N TYR A 178 -0.27 16.35 -46.81
CA TYR A 178 -0.72 15.44 -47.84
C TYR A 178 0.46 15.27 -48.80
N GLU A 179 1.26 14.26 -48.49
CA GLU A 179 2.37 13.78 -49.31
C GLU A 179 2.08 13.95 -50.81
N THR A 180 3.14 14.30 -51.53
CA THR A 180 3.17 14.65 -52.94
C THR A 180 2.45 13.61 -53.80
N LYS A 181 1.17 13.84 -54.12
CA LYS A 181 0.41 12.98 -55.01
C LYS A 181 0.55 13.46 -56.45
N THR A 182 1.58 12.98 -57.12
CA THR A 182 1.77 13.11 -58.57
C THR A 182 0.63 12.39 -59.30
N THR A 183 -0.22 13.13 -60.00
CA THR A 183 -1.12 12.58 -61.02
C THR A 183 -0.94 13.37 -62.32
N SER A 184 -0.77 12.63 -63.42
CA SER A 184 -0.32 13.10 -64.74
C SER A 184 -1.40 13.82 -65.57
N ASN A 185 -2.27 14.62 -64.97
CA ASN A 185 -3.24 15.39 -65.74
C ASN A 185 -3.27 16.85 -65.32
N THR A 186 -3.08 17.71 -66.32
CA THR A 186 -2.92 19.17 -66.26
C THR A 186 -4.11 19.86 -65.59
N ASP A 187 -3.95 20.27 -64.34
CA ASP A 187 -4.81 21.25 -63.66
C ASP A 187 -4.14 22.63 -63.72
N LEU A 188 -4.50 23.44 -64.72
CA LEU A 188 -4.01 24.82 -64.90
C LEU A 188 -4.81 25.79 -64.03
N GLY A 189 -4.74 25.59 -62.72
CA GLY A 189 -5.18 26.54 -61.73
C GLY A 189 -4.10 26.73 -60.69
N THR A 190 -3.44 27.89 -60.69
CA THR A 190 -2.54 28.35 -59.63
C THR A 190 -3.15 28.08 -58.26
N LYS A 191 -2.71 27.02 -57.58
CA LYS A 191 -3.07 26.74 -56.19
C LYS A 191 -1.88 27.03 -55.30
N ALA A 192 -1.57 28.31 -55.17
CA ALA A 192 -1.06 28.79 -53.90
C ALA A 192 -2.25 28.76 -52.92
N THR A 193 -2.20 27.92 -51.89
CA THR A 193 -3.15 28.01 -50.76
C THR A 193 -2.40 28.42 -49.52
N THR A 194 -2.14 29.72 -49.41
CA THR A 194 -2.03 30.39 -48.12
C THR A 194 -3.41 30.98 -47.82
N ALA A 195 -4.00 30.63 -46.67
CA ALA A 195 -5.33 31.06 -46.20
C ALA A 195 -6.54 30.44 -46.96
N PHE A 196 -7.60 30.16 -46.19
CA PHE A 196 -8.92 29.90 -46.75
C PHE A 196 -9.43 31.20 -47.39
N ASP A 197 -9.51 31.21 -48.72
CA ASP A 197 -9.98 32.36 -49.49
C ASP A 197 -11.49 32.25 -49.74
N TYR A 198 -12.25 33.22 -49.24
CA TYR A 198 -13.70 33.31 -49.51
C TYR A 198 -14.01 33.61 -51.00
N GLY A 199 -13.02 34.05 -51.79
CA GLY A 199 -13.19 34.52 -53.16
C GLY A 199 -14.00 35.82 -53.26
N THR A 200 -14.29 36.27 -54.47
CA THR A 200 -15.17 37.44 -54.71
C THR A 200 -16.64 37.08 -54.43
N LYS A 201 -17.33 37.88 -53.60
CA LYS A 201 -18.78 37.77 -53.38
C LYS A 201 -19.50 38.97 -54.00
N THR A 202 -20.63 38.74 -54.67
CA THR A 202 -21.45 39.78 -55.31
C THR A 202 -22.58 40.23 -54.39
N THR A 203 -22.96 41.50 -54.46
CA THR A 203 -24.14 42.04 -53.75
C THR A 203 -25.42 41.88 -54.59
N ASN A 204 -26.60 42.05 -53.99
CA ASN A 204 -27.84 42.17 -54.75
C ASN A 204 -27.94 43.55 -55.43
N SER A 205 -28.75 43.66 -56.49
CA SER A 205 -28.91 44.89 -57.28
C SER A 205 -30.06 45.75 -56.74
N THR A 206 -29.78 46.96 -56.25
CA THR A 206 -30.76 47.89 -55.65
C THR A 206 -30.36 49.37 -55.89
N GLY A 207 -31.21 50.35 -55.52
CA GLY A 207 -30.88 51.78 -55.53
C GLY A 207 -31.56 52.65 -56.62
N ALA A 208 -32.53 52.11 -57.36
CA ALA A 208 -33.27 52.87 -58.37
C ALA A 208 -34.23 53.90 -57.75
N HIS A 209 -34.21 55.15 -58.24
CA HIS A 209 -35.11 56.24 -57.82
C HIS A 209 -35.33 57.26 -58.95
N THR A 210 -36.36 58.14 -58.84
CA THR A 210 -36.78 59.12 -59.88
C THR A 210 -36.91 60.56 -59.33
N HIS A 211 -36.82 61.58 -60.20
CA HIS A 211 -36.98 63.02 -59.88
C HIS A 211 -37.96 63.72 -60.87
N THR A 212 -38.52 64.90 -60.54
CA THR A 212 -39.51 65.65 -61.37
C THR A 212 -39.19 67.15 -61.55
N TYR A 213 -39.46 67.76 -62.73
CA TYR A 213 -39.35 69.23 -63.00
C TYR A 213 -40.36 69.76 -64.06
N SER A 214 -40.60 71.09 -64.14
CA SER A 214 -41.60 71.75 -65.05
C SER A 214 -41.12 73.07 -65.70
N LEU A 215 -41.62 73.43 -66.91
CA LEU A 215 -41.33 74.69 -67.67
C LEU A 215 -42.59 75.28 -68.39
N ARG A 216 -42.59 76.58 -68.77
CA ARG A 216 -43.73 77.36 -69.33
C ARG A 216 -43.29 78.32 -70.47
N ASP A 217 -44.00 78.33 -71.61
CA ASP A 217 -43.71 79.20 -72.77
C ASP A 217 -44.88 80.15 -73.15
N GLY A 218 -44.58 81.32 -73.75
CA GLY A 218 -45.54 82.39 -74.12
C GLY A 218 -45.45 82.85 -75.59
N ALA A 219 -46.54 83.39 -76.16
CA ALA A 219 -46.66 83.76 -77.59
C ALA A 219 -47.11 85.22 -77.85
N ASN A 220 -46.55 85.85 -78.89
CA ASN A 220 -46.82 87.20 -79.40
C ASN A 220 -47.28 87.16 -80.89
N ALA A 221 -47.99 88.20 -81.33
CA ALA A 221 -49.08 88.25 -82.31
C ALA A 221 -48.76 88.82 -83.72
N THR A 222 -49.84 89.16 -84.47
CA THR A 222 -50.01 90.15 -85.59
C THR A 222 -50.02 89.58 -87.03
N SER A 223 -51.16 89.55 -87.77
CA SER A 223 -51.85 90.58 -88.62
C SER A 223 -51.00 91.01 -89.86
N SER A 224 -51.45 91.30 -91.09
CA SER A 224 -52.69 91.85 -91.68
C SER A 224 -52.53 92.01 -93.22
N SER A 225 -53.62 91.83 -94.00
CA SER A 225 -54.12 92.63 -95.16
C SER A 225 -53.29 93.02 -96.41
N GLN A 226 -53.77 92.54 -97.59
CA GLN A 226 -54.08 93.20 -98.90
C GLN A 226 -53.20 94.34 -99.51
N PRO A 227 -52.99 94.33 -100.85
CA PRO A 227 -53.61 95.38 -101.69
C PRO A 227 -54.08 94.94 -103.11
N ASP A 228 -54.87 95.84 -103.71
CA ASP A 228 -55.87 95.72 -104.79
C ASP A 228 -55.37 96.21 -106.18
N ASN A 229 -56.16 95.99 -107.25
CA ASN A 229 -56.48 96.93 -108.37
C ASN A 229 -56.64 96.33 -109.80
N GLY A 230 -57.89 95.99 -110.18
CA GLY A 230 -58.55 96.38 -111.45
C GLY A 230 -58.32 95.54 -112.74
N GLY A 231 -59.32 95.10 -113.51
CA GLY A 231 -60.77 95.26 -113.44
C GLY A 231 -61.43 93.99 -112.90
N HIS A 232 -61.95 94.14 -111.69
CA HIS A 232 -62.14 93.13 -110.67
C HIS A 232 -63.64 92.82 -110.56
N ASN A 233 -64.12 91.58 -110.78
CA ASN A 233 -63.67 90.29 -110.24
C ASN A 233 -64.07 90.13 -108.75
N ILE A 234 -64.25 88.95 -108.17
CA ILE A 234 -63.71 87.63 -108.48
C ILE A 234 -64.78 86.63 -108.06
N GLY A 235 -65.16 85.72 -108.98
CA GLY A 235 -65.86 84.51 -108.59
C GLY A 235 -64.97 83.70 -107.65
N THR A 236 -65.33 83.66 -106.37
CA THR A 236 -64.65 82.88 -105.34
C THR A 236 -65.46 81.62 -105.04
N GLY A 237 -65.24 80.59 -105.86
CA GLY A 237 -65.31 79.22 -105.38
C GLY A 237 -63.94 78.85 -104.82
N THR A 238 -63.83 78.71 -103.50
CA THR A 238 -62.70 78.09 -102.77
C THR A 238 -63.07 78.09 -101.28
N THR A 239 -62.86 77.05 -100.49
CA THR A 239 -62.33 75.69 -100.72
C THR A 239 -63.04 74.73 -99.76
N SER A 240 -62.92 73.41 -99.96
CA SER A 240 -63.31 72.43 -98.94
C SER A 240 -62.46 72.58 -97.67
N ASN A 241 -62.98 72.14 -96.52
CA ASN A 241 -62.30 72.11 -95.23
C ASN A 241 -60.96 71.36 -95.33
N ALA A 242 -59.85 72.08 -95.47
CA ALA A 242 -58.50 71.54 -95.61
C ALA A 242 -57.46 72.58 -95.13
N GLY A 243 -56.31 72.11 -94.63
CA GLY A 243 -55.21 72.97 -94.16
C GLY A 243 -54.96 72.95 -92.65
N ALA A 244 -55.79 72.25 -91.87
CA ALA A 244 -55.41 71.84 -90.52
C ALA A 244 -54.26 70.82 -90.64
N HIS A 245 -53.06 71.26 -90.31
CA HIS A 245 -51.88 70.42 -90.24
C HIS A 245 -51.22 70.63 -88.89
N THR A 246 -50.66 69.57 -88.36
CA THR A 246 -49.81 69.60 -87.16
C THR A 246 -48.37 69.46 -87.63
N HIS A 247 -47.48 70.29 -87.11
CA HIS A 247 -46.05 70.04 -87.22
C HIS A 247 -45.63 69.18 -86.04
N THR A 248 -45.10 67.99 -86.32
CA THR A 248 -44.28 67.27 -85.35
C THR A 248 -42.84 67.69 -85.61
N VAL A 249 -42.27 68.53 -84.74
CA VAL A 249 -40.82 68.71 -84.71
C VAL A 249 -40.26 67.57 -83.87
N ALA A 250 -39.75 66.54 -84.54
CA ALA A 250 -39.02 65.48 -83.88
C ALA A 250 -37.67 66.04 -83.40
N ILE A 251 -37.63 66.56 -82.17
CA ILE A 251 -36.35 66.64 -81.45
C ILE A 251 -36.10 65.23 -80.95
N GLY A 252 -35.30 64.49 -81.73
CA GLY A 252 -34.95 63.11 -81.44
C GLY A 252 -34.46 62.93 -80.01
N SER A 253 -34.64 61.71 -79.49
CA SER A 253 -34.21 61.32 -78.15
C SER A 253 -32.80 61.85 -77.87
N HIS A 254 -32.68 62.71 -76.88
CA HIS A 254 -31.40 63.14 -76.36
C HIS A 254 -31.38 62.86 -74.86
N THR A 255 -30.24 62.37 -74.40
CA THR A 255 -30.00 61.98 -73.01
C THR A 255 -29.02 62.95 -72.39
N HIS A 256 -29.34 63.45 -71.20
CA HIS A 256 -28.37 64.12 -70.36
C HIS A 256 -27.79 63.09 -69.38
N ASN A 257 -26.52 62.74 -69.56
CA ASN A 257 -25.82 61.87 -68.64
C ASN A 257 -25.23 62.73 -67.52
N VAL A 258 -25.79 62.64 -66.31
CA VAL A 258 -25.14 63.15 -65.10
C VAL A 258 -24.36 61.99 -64.48
N VAL A 259 -23.05 62.02 -64.61
CA VAL A 259 -22.16 61.02 -64.01
C VAL A 259 -22.01 61.32 -62.53
N LEU A 260 -22.62 60.52 -61.66
CA LEU A 260 -22.18 60.46 -60.26
C LEU A 260 -20.94 59.55 -60.20
N GLY A 261 -19.84 60.09 -59.67
CA GLY A 261 -18.54 59.43 -59.62
C GLY A 261 -18.57 58.09 -58.89
N ALA A 262 -17.58 57.25 -59.20
CA ALA A 262 -17.41 55.93 -58.60
C ALA A 262 -17.49 56.02 -57.06
N HIS A 263 -18.31 55.15 -56.46
CA HIS A 263 -18.43 55.04 -55.01
C HIS A 263 -18.12 53.62 -54.58
N THR A 264 -17.60 53.48 -53.36
CA THR A 264 -17.17 52.20 -52.79
C THR A 264 -17.91 51.93 -51.50
N HIS A 265 -18.21 50.65 -51.25
CA HIS A 265 -18.78 50.19 -49.99
C HIS A 265 -17.72 49.45 -49.18
N THR A 266 -17.67 49.69 -47.87
CA THR A 266 -16.86 48.92 -46.95
C THR A 266 -17.71 47.78 -46.38
N VAL A 267 -17.33 46.53 -46.66
CA VAL A 267 -18.02 45.34 -46.13
C VAL A 267 -17.15 44.69 -45.06
N ALA A 268 -17.57 44.76 -43.80
CA ALA A 268 -16.89 44.10 -42.70
C ALA A 268 -17.36 42.64 -42.60
N ILE A 269 -16.45 41.68 -42.82
CA ILE A 269 -16.74 40.22 -42.78
C ILE A 269 -16.75 39.68 -41.34
N GLY A 270 -15.93 40.26 -40.45
CA GLY A 270 -15.84 39.85 -39.04
C GLY A 270 -14.91 38.66 -38.78
N ALA A 271 -14.60 38.42 -37.51
CA ALA A 271 -13.77 37.31 -37.06
C ALA A 271 -14.61 36.03 -36.86
N HIS A 272 -14.02 34.85 -37.08
CA HIS A 272 -14.64 33.57 -36.76
C HIS A 272 -13.65 32.64 -36.04
N THR A 273 -14.18 31.67 -35.30
CA THR A 273 -13.40 30.66 -34.56
C THR A 273 -13.97 29.26 -34.80
N HIS A 274 -13.14 28.24 -34.63
CA HIS A 274 -13.53 26.83 -34.68
C HIS A 274 -13.35 26.17 -33.31
N ALA A 275 -14.15 25.14 -33.02
CA ALA A 275 -13.98 24.28 -31.85
C ALA A 275 -13.45 22.91 -32.30
N ILE A 276 -12.50 22.35 -31.54
CA ILE A 276 -11.97 20.99 -31.74
C ILE A 276 -12.28 20.17 -30.48
N VAL A 277 -12.91 19.01 -30.65
CA VAL A 277 -13.22 18.09 -29.55
C VAL A 277 -12.07 17.10 -29.40
N ILE A 278 -11.42 17.08 -28.22
CA ILE A 278 -10.25 16.23 -27.94
C ILE A 278 -10.64 14.81 -27.47
N GLY A 279 -11.75 14.67 -26.73
CA GLY A 279 -12.24 13.38 -26.21
C GLY A 279 -11.64 12.95 -24.86
N ALA A 280 -12.04 11.76 -24.40
CA ALA A 280 -11.57 11.17 -23.14
C ALA A 280 -10.29 10.35 -23.35
N HIS A 281 -9.43 10.32 -22.33
CA HIS A 281 -8.24 9.46 -22.30
C HIS A 281 -7.99 8.95 -20.87
N GLY A 282 -7.07 7.99 -20.71
CA GLY A 282 -6.73 7.40 -19.42
C GLY A 282 -5.24 7.12 -19.29
N HIS A 283 -4.82 6.65 -18.12
CA HIS A 283 -3.42 6.36 -17.79
C HIS A 283 -3.31 5.00 -17.10
N THR A 284 -2.19 4.33 -17.32
CA THR A 284 -1.80 3.13 -16.54
C THR A 284 -1.00 3.56 -15.33
N ILE A 285 -1.43 3.14 -14.13
CA ILE A 285 -0.72 3.40 -12.88
C ILE A 285 -0.05 2.11 -12.40
N THR A 286 1.23 2.20 -12.06
CA THR A 286 1.99 1.10 -11.45
C THR A 286 2.46 1.52 -10.07
N VAL A 287 2.18 0.70 -9.05
CA VAL A 287 2.69 0.89 -7.70
C VAL A 287 3.85 -0.10 -7.49
N ALA A 288 5.05 0.42 -7.30
CA ALA A 288 6.23 -0.40 -7.04
C ALA A 288 6.16 -1.05 -5.65
N ALA A 289 6.83 -2.20 -5.50
CA ALA A 289 6.96 -2.86 -4.20
C ALA A 289 7.73 -1.97 -3.22
N ALA A 290 7.29 -1.95 -1.96
CA ALA A 290 7.94 -1.20 -0.89
C ALA A 290 7.97 -2.06 0.39
N GLY A 291 9.13 -2.13 1.03
CA GLY A 291 9.33 -2.91 2.26
C GLY A 291 10.73 -3.51 2.35
N ASN A 292 10.98 -4.20 3.47
CA ASN A 292 12.19 -4.99 3.70
C ASN A 292 11.94 -6.45 3.29
N THR A 293 12.98 -7.29 3.36
CA THR A 293 12.88 -8.74 3.12
C THR A 293 11.95 -9.44 4.13
N GLU A 294 11.89 -8.96 5.36
CA GLU A 294 11.04 -9.52 6.44
C GLU A 294 10.17 -8.43 7.07
N ASN A 295 8.96 -8.80 7.48
CA ASN A 295 8.10 -7.98 8.30
C ASN A 295 8.45 -8.14 9.79
N THR A 296 9.13 -7.14 10.34
CA THR A 296 9.67 -7.19 11.70
C THR A 296 8.97 -6.23 12.65
N VAL A 297 8.82 -6.64 13.90
CA VAL A 297 8.63 -5.74 15.04
C VAL A 297 9.98 -5.45 15.70
N LYS A 298 10.08 -4.39 16.52
CA LYS A 298 11.30 -4.15 17.32
C LYS A 298 11.60 -5.41 18.15
N ASN A 299 12.82 -5.91 18.04
CA ASN A 299 13.25 -7.15 18.70
C ASN A 299 14.72 -7.05 19.15
N ILE A 300 15.12 -7.97 20.03
CA ILE A 300 16.50 -8.17 20.48
C ILE A 300 16.83 -9.64 20.31
N ALA A 301 18.00 -9.94 19.77
CA ALA A 301 18.44 -11.31 19.53
C ALA A 301 18.89 -11.99 20.83
N PHE A 302 18.31 -13.17 21.10
CA PHE A 302 18.74 -14.11 22.14
C PHE A 302 18.86 -15.49 21.50
N ASN A 303 19.73 -16.34 22.06
CA ASN A 303 19.76 -17.76 21.69
C ASN A 303 18.62 -18.48 22.41
N TYR A 304 17.80 -19.22 21.66
CA TYR A 304 16.88 -20.16 22.30
C TYR A 304 17.64 -21.41 22.73
N ILE A 305 17.59 -21.71 24.02
CA ILE A 305 18.16 -22.93 24.61
C ILE A 305 17.07 -23.78 25.26
N VAL A 306 17.35 -25.06 25.46
CA VAL A 306 16.46 -25.99 26.15
C VAL A 306 17.23 -26.90 27.08
N ARG A 307 16.66 -27.20 28.25
CA ARG A 307 17.23 -28.15 29.20
C ARG A 307 17.12 -29.59 28.68
N LEU A 308 18.22 -30.33 28.74
CA LEU A 308 18.29 -31.75 28.41
C LEU A 308 18.21 -32.58 29.70
N ALA A 309 17.24 -33.50 29.78
CA ALA A 309 17.04 -34.38 30.93
C ALA A 309 16.25 -35.65 30.60
#